data_AF-C7QDS8-F1
#
_entry.id   AF-C7QDS8-F1
#
_cell.length_a   1.000
_cell.length_b   1.000
_cell.length_c   1.000
_cell.angle_alpha   90.00
_cell.angle_beta   90.00
_cell.angle_gamma   90.00
#
_symmetry.space_group_name_H-M   'P 1'
#
loop_
_entity.id
_entity.type
_entity.pdbx_description
1 polymer ?
#
loop_
_entity_poly.entity_id
_entity_poly.type
_entity_poly.pdbx_seq_one_letter_code
_entity_poly.pdbx_strand_id
1 'polypeptide(L)'
;MTPEFLTTVAESAGRVADTLQSLPFRADRPYDPRPVATVAAEELAVLWGVVAALGRPLVVDTPTKAEPLGVDLAGLMSFLQLVAVLYHGLETVPPVLTVSAGRNLSATHLIARRVRDRARKEAIGSSAGS
;
A
#
# COMPACT_ATOMS: atom_id res chain seq x y z
N MET A 1 4.79 -17.27 -4.52
CA MET A 1 5.49 -16.37 -3.57
C MET A 1 5.65 -17.12 -2.25
N THR A 2 6.66 -16.79 -1.42
CA THR A 2 6.85 -17.50 -0.13
C THR A 2 5.76 -17.11 0.88
N PRO A 3 5.43 -17.97 1.88
CA PRO A 3 4.48 -17.61 2.93
C PRO A 3 4.88 -16.36 3.71
N GLU A 4 6.17 -16.20 4.02
CA GLU A 4 6.70 -15.02 4.70
C GLU A 4 6.47 -13.74 3.89
N PHE A 5 6.78 -13.76 2.58
CA PHE A 5 6.51 -12.63 1.68
C PHE A 5 5.04 -12.22 1.72
N LEU A 6 4.13 -13.20 1.60
CA LEU A 6 2.68 -12.95 1.57
C LEU A 6 2.18 -12.39 2.90
N THR A 7 2.67 -12.89 4.03
CA THR A 7 2.34 -12.38 5.36
C THR A 7 2.82 -10.95 5.53
N THR A 8 4.10 -10.65 5.24
CA THR A 8 4.64 -9.29 5.38
C THR A 8 3.92 -8.29 4.49
N VAL A 9 3.63 -8.65 3.23
CA VAL A 9 2.85 -7.79 2.32
C VAL A 9 1.44 -7.55 2.86
N ALA A 10 0.78 -8.58 3.37
CA ALA A 10 -0.56 -8.44 3.94
C ALA A 10 -0.58 -7.52 5.16
N GLU A 11 0.37 -7.68 6.09
CA GLU A 11 0.48 -6.88 7.29
C GLU A 11 0.79 -5.42 6.98
N SER A 12 1.77 -5.19 6.10
CA SER A 12 2.18 -3.85 5.67
C SER A 12 1.03 -3.10 4.99
N ALA A 13 0.38 -3.72 4.01
CA ALA A 13 -0.79 -3.14 3.35
C ALA A 13 -1.97 -2.94 4.34
N GLY A 14 -2.09 -3.79 5.35
CA GLY A 14 -3.04 -3.62 6.45
C GLY A 14 -2.80 -2.35 7.25
N ARG A 15 -1.56 -2.11 7.71
CA ARG A 15 -1.21 -0.91 8.47
C ARG A 15 -1.46 0.38 7.68
N VAL A 16 -1.16 0.38 6.37
CA VAL A 16 -1.51 1.50 5.48
C VAL A 16 -3.02 1.73 5.45
N ALA A 17 -3.81 0.67 5.23
CA ALA A 17 -5.26 0.78 5.14
C ALA A 17 -5.88 1.27 6.46
N ASP A 18 -5.46 0.74 7.59
CA ASP A 18 -5.97 1.08 8.92
C ASP A 18 -5.62 2.53 9.30
N THR A 19 -4.43 3.01 8.90
CA THR A 19 -4.02 4.41 9.07
C THR A 19 -4.91 5.36 8.26
N LEU A 20 -5.15 5.06 6.98
CA LEU A 20 -5.99 5.91 6.12
C LEU A 20 -7.47 5.85 6.53
N GLN A 21 -7.93 4.73 7.08
CA GLN A 21 -9.28 4.60 7.61
C GLN A 21 -9.48 5.41 8.91
N SER A 22 -8.48 5.42 9.80
CA SER A 22 -8.54 6.18 11.06
C SER A 22 -8.35 7.67 10.87
N LEU A 23 -7.70 8.09 9.77
CA LEU A 23 -7.43 9.49 9.43
C LEU A 23 -8.09 9.89 8.10
N PRO A 24 -9.44 9.85 8.01
CA PRO A 24 -10.13 10.12 6.76
C PRO A 24 -9.95 11.57 6.32
N PHE A 25 -9.53 11.75 5.06
CA PHE A 25 -9.46 13.07 4.44
C PHE A 25 -10.85 13.69 4.29
N ARG A 26 -10.98 14.97 4.64
CA ARG A 26 -12.22 15.74 4.53
C ARG A 26 -11.86 17.13 4.01
N ALA A 27 -12.41 17.49 2.85
CA ALA A 27 -12.02 18.71 2.13
C ALA A 27 -12.49 20.02 2.79
N ASP A 28 -13.47 19.92 3.69
CA ASP A 28 -14.11 21.04 4.39
C ASP A 28 -13.36 21.48 5.66
N ARG A 29 -12.24 20.84 5.99
CA ARG A 29 -11.45 21.16 7.19
C ARG A 29 -9.95 20.95 6.95
N PRO A 30 -9.07 21.62 7.73
CA PRO A 30 -7.64 21.34 7.70
C PRO A 30 -7.36 19.86 7.94
N TYR A 31 -6.41 19.33 7.17
CA TYR A 31 -5.96 17.95 7.28
C TYR A 31 -4.47 17.92 7.56
N ASP A 32 -4.05 17.22 8.61
CA ASP A 32 -2.65 16.96 8.94
C ASP A 32 -2.18 15.69 8.20
N PRO A 33 -1.31 15.81 7.19
CA PRO A 33 -0.88 14.66 6.41
C PRO A 33 0.33 13.94 7.02
N ARG A 34 0.93 14.45 8.11
CA ARG A 34 2.18 13.88 8.65
C ARG A 34 2.05 12.41 9.03
N PRO A 35 0.99 11.96 9.74
CA PRO A 35 0.88 10.56 10.12
C PRO A 35 0.78 9.62 8.91
N VAL A 36 0.02 10.02 7.87
CA VAL A 36 -0.12 9.20 6.65
C VAL A 36 1.16 9.22 5.81
N ALA A 37 1.91 10.32 5.80
CA ALA A 37 3.20 10.42 5.13
C ALA A 37 4.26 9.54 5.81
N THR A 38 4.31 9.55 7.15
CA THR A 38 5.20 8.68 7.94
C THR A 38 4.93 7.21 7.67
N VAL A 39 3.67 6.77 7.81
CA VAL A 39 3.29 5.38 7.54
C VAL A 39 3.59 5.00 6.08
N ALA A 40 3.34 5.90 5.13
CA ALA A 40 3.65 5.62 3.73
C ALA A 40 5.15 5.38 3.50
N ALA A 41 6.03 6.18 4.12
CA ALA A 41 7.48 6.02 3.99
C ALA A 41 7.98 4.73 4.67
N GLU A 42 7.50 4.44 5.89
CA GLU A 42 7.88 3.25 6.65
C GLU A 42 7.46 1.97 5.93
N GLU A 43 6.20 1.90 5.50
CA GLU A 43 5.68 0.71 4.82
C GLU A 43 6.23 0.55 3.41
N LEU A 44 6.55 1.66 2.72
CA LEU A 44 7.29 1.57 1.45
C LEU A 44 8.66 0.91 1.65
N ALA A 45 9.38 1.25 2.70
CA ALA A 45 10.68 0.65 3.00
C ALA A 45 10.54 -0.86 3.31
N VAL A 46 9.53 -1.26 4.08
CA VAL A 46 9.21 -2.67 4.36
C VAL A 46 8.93 -3.43 3.07
N LEU A 47 8.03 -2.90 2.24
CA LEU A 47 7.65 -3.53 0.96
C LEU A 47 8.84 -3.63 0.00
N TRP A 48 9.72 -2.62 -0.01
CA TRP A 48 10.92 -2.66 -0.85
C TRP A 48 11.93 -3.70 -0.37
N GLY A 49 12.08 -3.87 0.94
CA GLY A 49 12.91 -4.93 1.52
C GLY A 49 12.46 -6.32 1.08
N VAL A 50 11.16 -6.62 1.16
CA VAL A 50 10.65 -7.95 0.74
C VAL A 50 10.72 -8.16 -0.76
N VAL A 51 10.48 -7.13 -1.58
CA VAL A 51 10.63 -7.22 -3.03
C VAL A 51 12.08 -7.46 -3.44
N ALA A 52 13.03 -6.76 -2.81
CA ALA A 52 14.45 -6.96 -3.06
C ALA A 52 14.92 -8.38 -2.69
N ALA A 53 14.36 -8.96 -1.61
CA ALA A 53 14.69 -10.31 -1.17
C ALA A 53 14.12 -11.43 -2.06
N LEU A 54 13.15 -11.15 -2.94
CA LEU A 54 12.54 -12.18 -3.80
C LEU A 54 13.53 -12.85 -4.77
N GLY A 55 14.62 -12.17 -5.15
CA GLY A 55 15.61 -12.69 -6.09
C GLY A 55 15.08 -12.97 -7.51
N ARG A 56 13.85 -12.52 -7.82
CA ARG A 56 13.15 -12.72 -9.10
C ARG A 56 12.15 -11.58 -9.35
N PRO A 57 11.70 -11.36 -10.60
CA PRO A 57 10.76 -10.29 -10.89
C PRO A 57 9.40 -10.49 -10.21
N LEU A 58 8.81 -9.40 -9.71
CA LEU A 58 7.57 -9.41 -8.93
C LEU A 58 6.34 -9.96 -9.71
N VAL A 59 6.34 -9.81 -11.03
CA VAL A 59 5.19 -10.16 -11.90
C VAL A 59 5.32 -11.58 -12.49
N VAL A 60 6.43 -12.28 -12.24
CA VAL A 60 6.68 -13.61 -12.82
C VAL A 60 6.16 -14.66 -11.85
N ASP A 61 4.85 -14.94 -11.94
CA ASP A 61 4.18 -16.21 -11.58
C ASP A 61 2.66 -16.00 -11.56
N THR A 62 1.99 -16.13 -12.70
CA THR A 62 0.55 -16.46 -12.68
C THR A 62 0.22 -17.44 -13.80
N PRO A 63 0.03 -18.73 -13.49
CA PRO A 63 -0.56 -19.69 -14.43
C PRO A 63 -2.08 -19.48 -14.64
N THR A 64 -2.68 -18.44 -14.06
CA THR A 64 -4.12 -18.17 -14.07
C THR A 64 -4.46 -16.81 -14.70
N LYS A 65 -5.68 -16.67 -15.23
CA LYS A 65 -6.24 -15.41 -15.79
C LYS A 65 -6.45 -14.29 -14.76
N ALA A 66 -6.07 -14.47 -13.49
CA ALA A 66 -6.25 -13.46 -12.46
C ALA A 66 -5.10 -12.44 -12.50
N GLU A 67 -5.39 -11.16 -12.25
CA GLU A 67 -4.34 -10.15 -12.10
C GLU A 67 -3.36 -10.56 -10.98
N PRO A 68 -2.04 -10.57 -11.24
CA PRO A 68 -1.05 -10.95 -10.24
C PRO A 68 -1.09 -10.01 -9.04
N LEU A 69 -0.96 -10.55 -7.81
CA LEU A 69 -0.67 -9.73 -6.61
C LEU A 69 0.49 -8.76 -6.84
N GLY A 70 1.48 -9.17 -7.64
CA GLY A 70 2.61 -8.32 -7.99
C GLY A 70 2.24 -6.99 -8.67
N VAL A 71 1.17 -6.95 -9.47
CA VAL A 71 0.72 -5.72 -10.15
C VAL A 71 0.10 -4.75 -9.13
N ASP A 72 -0.81 -5.26 -8.29
CA ASP A 72 -1.42 -4.43 -7.24
C ASP A 72 -0.38 -3.98 -6.20
N LEU A 73 0.60 -4.82 -5.87
CA LEU A 73 1.69 -4.44 -4.97
C LEU A 73 2.54 -3.33 -5.57
N ALA A 74 2.96 -3.45 -6.84
CA ALA A 74 3.70 -2.37 -7.51
C ALA A 74 2.88 -1.06 -7.55
N GLY A 75 1.57 -1.15 -7.79
CA GLY A 75 0.66 -0.01 -7.72
C GLY A 75 0.61 0.61 -6.33
N LEU A 76 0.49 -0.20 -5.26
CA LEU A 76 0.51 0.28 -3.89
C LEU A 76 1.82 1.02 -3.61
N MET A 77 2.97 0.44 -3.94
CA MET A 77 4.27 1.07 -3.71
C MET A 77 4.43 2.41 -4.42
N SER A 78 3.89 2.53 -5.64
CA SER A 78 3.84 3.81 -6.38
C SER A 78 3.02 4.87 -5.63
N PHE A 79 1.85 4.49 -5.10
CA PHE A 79 1.04 5.39 -4.28
C PHE A 79 1.69 5.76 -2.95
N LEU A 80 2.38 4.81 -2.28
CA LEU A 80 3.10 5.10 -1.04
C LEU A 80 4.24 6.09 -1.29
N GLN A 81 5.03 5.91 -2.36
CA GLN A 81 6.06 6.86 -2.76
C GLN A 81 5.46 8.24 -3.02
N LEU A 82 4.33 8.32 -3.74
CA LEU A 82 3.62 9.57 -4.00
C LEU A 82 3.20 10.26 -2.70
N VAL A 83 2.56 9.54 -1.78
CA VAL A 83 2.09 10.07 -0.48
C VAL A 83 3.27 10.54 0.38
N ALA A 84 4.33 9.73 0.48
CA ALA A 84 5.51 10.04 1.27
C ALA A 84 6.24 11.29 0.75
N VAL A 85 6.39 11.44 -0.57
CA VAL A 85 7.07 12.60 -1.18
C VAL A 85 6.18 13.84 -1.18
N LEU A 86 4.94 13.73 -1.66
CA LEU A 86 4.08 14.89 -1.88
C LEU A 86 3.73 15.60 -0.57
N TYR A 87 3.65 14.85 0.53
CA TYR A 87 3.28 15.41 1.83
C TYR A 87 4.46 15.57 2.81
N HIS A 88 5.68 15.31 2.34
CA HIS A 88 6.88 15.51 3.16
C HIS A 88 6.98 16.97 3.62
N GLY A 89 7.15 17.17 4.93
CA GLY A 89 7.29 18.50 5.53
C GLY A 89 6.03 19.36 5.56
N LEU A 90 4.87 18.84 5.10
CA LEU A 90 3.61 19.55 5.22
C LEU A 90 3.02 19.37 6.62
N GLU A 91 2.68 20.48 7.28
CA GLU A 91 1.88 20.45 8.51
C GLU A 91 0.38 20.39 8.22
N THR A 92 -0.03 20.90 7.07
CA THR A 92 -1.41 20.84 6.60
C THR A 92 -1.48 20.73 5.09
N VAL A 93 -2.50 20.06 4.56
CA VAL A 93 -2.77 20.01 3.11
C VAL A 93 -3.24 21.39 2.63
N PRO A 94 -2.52 22.05 1.71
CA PRO A 94 -2.91 23.35 1.21
C PRO A 94 -4.17 23.26 0.33
N PRO A 95 -5.00 24.31 0.26
CA PRO A 95 -6.28 24.29 -0.49
C PRO A 95 -6.15 23.87 -1.96
N VAL A 96 -5.04 24.24 -2.62
CA VAL A 96 -4.75 23.90 -4.02
C VAL A 96 -4.57 22.39 -4.23
N LEU A 97 -4.17 21.65 -3.17
CA LEU A 97 -3.96 20.21 -3.24
C LEU A 97 -5.19 19.41 -2.80
N THR A 98 -6.22 20.01 -2.21
CA THR A 98 -7.37 19.31 -1.60
C THR A 98 -8.01 18.26 -2.51
N VAL A 99 -8.26 18.58 -3.78
CA VAL A 99 -8.86 17.63 -4.74
C VAL A 99 -7.91 16.47 -5.02
N SER A 100 -6.63 16.76 -5.27
CA SER A 100 -5.62 15.73 -5.51
C SER A 100 -5.38 14.86 -4.28
N ALA A 101 -5.40 15.45 -3.09
CA ALA A 101 -5.19 14.76 -1.82
C ALA A 101 -6.30 13.76 -1.55
N GLY A 102 -7.56 14.18 -1.70
CA GLY A 102 -8.71 13.29 -1.58
C GLY A 102 -8.62 12.09 -2.54
N ARG A 103 -8.22 12.32 -3.79
CA ARG A 103 -8.04 11.24 -4.78
C ARG A 103 -6.88 10.30 -4.43
N ASN A 104 -5.71 10.85 -4.13
CA ASN A 104 -4.50 10.08 -3.83
C ASN A 104 -4.69 9.22 -2.57
N LEU A 105 -5.18 9.81 -1.48
CA LEU A 105 -5.40 9.11 -0.21
C LEU A 105 -6.47 8.02 -0.35
N SER A 106 -7.56 8.31 -1.10
CA SER A 106 -8.61 7.31 -1.35
C SER A 106 -8.11 6.16 -2.24
N ALA A 107 -7.34 6.45 -3.29
CA ALA A 107 -6.75 5.44 -4.16
C ALA A 107 -5.76 4.56 -3.39
N THR A 108 -4.89 5.18 -2.57
CA THR A 108 -3.94 4.48 -1.71
C THR A 108 -4.66 3.54 -0.73
N HIS A 109 -5.74 4.00 -0.10
CA HIS A 109 -6.53 3.17 0.81
C HIS A 109 -7.16 1.97 0.09
N LEU A 110 -7.77 2.18 -1.08
CA LEU A 110 -8.42 1.12 -1.85
C LEU A 110 -7.43 0.05 -2.31
N ILE A 111 -6.27 0.45 -2.84
CA ILE A 111 -5.25 -0.50 -3.29
C ILE A 111 -4.59 -1.22 -2.11
N ALA A 112 -4.35 -0.55 -0.98
CA ALA A 112 -3.83 -1.17 0.23
C ALA A 112 -4.76 -2.29 0.73
N ARG A 113 -6.06 -2.03 0.79
CA ARG A 113 -7.06 -3.07 1.15
C ARG A 113 -7.03 -4.25 0.18
N ARG A 114 -6.98 -3.97 -1.13
CA ARG A 114 -6.94 -5.01 -2.16
C ARG A 114 -5.69 -5.89 -2.04
N VAL A 115 -4.51 -5.28 -1.89
CA VAL A 115 -3.23 -5.97 -1.70
C VAL A 115 -3.29 -6.84 -0.45
N ARG A 116 -3.74 -6.29 0.68
CA ARG A 116 -3.90 -7.02 1.94
C ARG A 116 -4.77 -8.26 1.76
N ASP A 117 -5.96 -8.08 1.22
CA ASP A 117 -6.96 -9.15 1.11
C ASP A 117 -6.48 -10.25 0.13
N ARG A 118 -5.82 -9.86 -0.97
CA ARG A 118 -5.25 -10.82 -1.93
C ARG A 118 -4.04 -11.57 -1.35
N ALA A 119 -3.11 -10.88 -0.70
CA ALA A 119 -1.95 -11.51 -0.08
C ALA A 119 -2.36 -12.53 1.00
N ARG A 120 -3.37 -12.21 1.82
CA ARG A 120 -3.96 -13.17 2.78
C ARG A 120 -4.55 -14.39 2.09
N LYS A 121 -5.30 -14.19 1.00
CA LYS A 121 -5.90 -15.29 0.24
C LYS A 121 -4.83 -16.22 -0.36
N GLU A 122 -3.77 -15.66 -0.94
CA GLU A 122 -2.65 -16.43 -1.50
C GLU A 122 -1.86 -17.16 -0.42
N ALA A 123 -1.71 -16.58 0.78
CA ALA A 123 -1.04 -17.25 1.91
C ALA A 123 -1.81 -18.51 2.35
N ILE A 124 -3.14 -18.41 2.48
CA ILE A 124 -4.01 -19.55 2.81
C ILE A 124 -3.92 -20.62 1.72
N GLY A 125 -4.00 -20.23 0.44
CA GLY A 125 -3.87 -21.17 -0.69
C GLY A 125 -2.53 -21.89 -0.73
N SER A 126 -1.44 -21.21 -0.35
CA SER A 126 -0.08 -21.79 -0.30
C SER A 126 0.07 -22.81 0.82
N SER A 127 -0.61 -22.60 1.96
CA SER A 127 -0.60 -23.53 3.11
C SER A 127 -1.41 -24.81 2.90
N ALA A 128 -2.38 -24.82 1.97
CA ALA A 128 -3.24 -25.97 1.70
C ALA A 128 -2.67 -26.93 0.64
N GLY A 129 -1.64 -26.51 -0.09
CA GLY A 129 -0.99 -27.29 -1.16
C GLY A 129 0.43 -27.77 -0.83
N SER A 130 0.88 -27.60 0.41
CA SER A 130 2.15 -28.11 0.96
C SER A 130 1.88 -29.32 1.84
#